data_AF-A0A2G9XKY8-F1
#
_entry.id   AF-A0A2G9XKY8-F1
#
_cell.length_a   1.000
_cell.length_b   1.000
_cell.length_c   1.000
_cell.angle_alpha   90.00
_cell.angle_beta   90.00
_cell.angle_gamma   90.00
#
_symmetry.space_group_name_H-M   'P 1'
#
loop_
_entity.id
_entity.type
_entity.pdbx_description
1 polymer ?
#
loop_
_entity_poly.entity_id
_entity_poly.type
_entity_poly.pdbx_seq_one_letter_code
_entity_poly.pdbx_strand_id
1 'polypeptide(L)' 'AKVYAIDVGYGQLAWKLREDKRVVLIERTNIRYFAGAGISDRIDIAVIDVSFISLKLVIPPVLKLIGEEASVLALIKPQ' A
#
# COMPACT_ATOMS: atom_id res chain seq x y z
N ALA A 1 6.22 14.87 -1.96
CA ALA A 1 5.91 13.50 -1.53
C ALA A 1 4.72 12.99 -2.33
N LYS A 2 4.80 11.75 -2.85
CA LYS A 2 3.77 11.06 -3.64
C LYS A 2 3.37 9.79 -2.87
N VAL A 3 2.10 9.40 -2.94
CA VAL A 3 1.54 8.26 -2.19
C VAL A 3 0.84 7.31 -3.15
N TYR A 4 1.20 6.03 -3.10
CA TYR A 4 0.46 4.96 -3.76
C TYR A 4 -0.47 4.33 -2.74
N ALA A 5 -1.78 4.52 -2.91
CA ALA A 5 -2.80 4.02 -2.00
C ALA A 5 -3.41 2.74 -2.59
N ILE A 6 -3.02 1.60 -2.03
CA ILE A 6 -3.48 0.28 -2.46
C ILE A 6 -4.56 -0.20 -1.50
N ASP A 7 -5.73 -0.57 -2.03
CA ASP A 7 -6.85 -1.08 -1.24
C ASP A 7 -7.61 -2.17 -2.01
N VAL A 8 -8.16 -3.13 -1.28
CA VAL A 8 -9.05 -4.17 -1.82
C VAL A 8 -10.46 -3.64 -2.11
N GLY A 9 -10.87 -2.59 -1.39
CA GLY A 9 -12.14 -1.91 -1.54
C GLY A 9 -12.19 -1.00 -2.77
N TYR A 10 -13.35 -0.39 -2.93
CA TYR A 10 -13.63 0.62 -3.96
C TYR A 10 -14.43 1.75 -3.34
N GLY A 11 -14.14 2.99 -3.72
CA GLY A 11 -14.90 4.15 -3.23
C GLY A 11 -14.57 4.56 -1.80
N GLN A 12 -13.56 3.96 -1.14
CA GLN A 12 -13.31 4.17 0.30
C GLN A 12 -12.53 5.46 0.61
N LEU A 13 -11.58 5.84 -0.23
CA LEU A 13 -10.78 7.05 0.02
C LEU A 13 -11.62 8.33 -0.14
N ALA A 14 -11.47 9.28 0.79
CA ALA A 14 -12.17 10.56 0.78
C ALA A 14 -11.92 11.36 -0.51
N TRP A 15 -12.98 12.03 -1.03
CA TRP A 15 -12.96 12.75 -2.31
C TRP A 15 -11.74 13.67 -2.49
N LYS A 16 -11.44 14.49 -1.47
CA LYS A 16 -10.30 15.42 -1.49
C LYS A 16 -8.96 14.73 -1.76
N LEU A 17 -8.77 13.51 -1.27
CA LEU A 17 -7.55 12.74 -1.51
C LEU A 17 -7.56 12.05 -2.88
N ARG A 18 -8.74 11.71 -3.42
CA ARG A 18 -8.86 11.17 -4.78
C ARG A 18 -8.45 12.18 -5.84
N GLU A 19 -8.76 13.46 -5.62
CA GLU A 19 -8.40 14.55 -6.53
C GLU A 19 -6.98 15.10 -6.29
N ASP A 20 -6.31 14.67 -5.22
CA ASP A 20 -4.96 15.13 -4.94
C ASP A 20 -3.95 14.50 -5.90
N LYS A 21 -3.28 15.32 -6.71
CA LYS A 21 -2.29 14.88 -7.72
C LYS A 21 -1.12 14.10 -7.13
N ARG A 22 -0.90 14.17 -5.82
CA ARG A 22 0.14 13.42 -5.11
C ARG A 22 -0.29 11.99 -4.79
N VAL A 23 -1.56 11.66 -4.93
CA VAL A 23 -2.11 10.34 -4.60
C VAL A 23 -2.38 9.57 -5.89
N VAL A 24 -1.81 8.37 -5.98
CA VAL A 24 -2.13 7.38 -7.02
C VAL A 24 -2.95 6.28 -6.37
N LEU A 25 -4.20 6.17 -6.78
CA LEU A 25 -5.12 5.16 -6.28
C LEU A 25 -5.00 3.86 -7.06
N ILE A 26 -4.86 2.76 -6.31
CA ILE A 26 -4.81 1.40 -6.84
C ILE A 26 -5.86 0.59 -6.06
N GLU A 27 -7.13 0.83 -6.38
CA GLU A 27 -8.28 0.18 -5.75
C GLU A 27 -8.51 -1.23 -6.31
N ARG A 28 -9.39 -2.00 -5.66
CA ARG A 28 -9.73 -3.38 -6.05
C ARG A 28 -8.50 -4.29 -6.20
N THR A 29 -7.45 -3.99 -5.44
CA THR A 29 -6.14 -4.62 -5.61
C THR A 29 -5.72 -5.29 -4.31
N ASN A 30 -5.52 -6.60 -4.37
CA ASN A 30 -4.99 -7.35 -3.25
C ASN A 30 -3.47 -7.31 -3.28
N ILE A 31 -2.86 -6.65 -2.29
CA ILE A 31 -1.41 -6.49 -2.16
C ILE A 31 -0.63 -7.81 -2.21
N ARG A 32 -1.25 -8.93 -1.81
CA ARG A 32 -0.62 -10.27 -1.85
C ARG A 32 -0.18 -10.69 -3.24
N TYR A 33 -0.91 -10.24 -4.25
CA TYR A 33 -0.75 -10.66 -5.65
C TYR A 33 -0.34 -9.49 -6.55
N PHE A 34 -0.14 -8.31 -5.96
CA PHE A 34 0.17 -7.11 -6.72
C PHE A 34 1.65 -7.09 -7.10
N ALA A 35 1.92 -7.04 -8.41
CA ALA A 35 3.26 -7.09 -8.97
C ALA A 35 3.90 -5.71 -9.20
N GLY A 36 3.33 -4.64 -8.64
CA GLY A 36 3.87 -3.28 -8.79
C GLY A 36 3.42 -2.55 -10.07
N ALA A 37 2.43 -3.07 -10.79
CA ALA A 37 1.92 -2.44 -12.01
C ALA A 37 1.47 -0.99 -11.74
N GLY A 38 2.06 -0.02 -12.43
CA GLY A 38 1.76 1.40 -12.25
C GLY A 38 2.57 2.11 -11.17
N ILE A 39 3.44 1.41 -10.44
CA ILE A 39 4.46 2.02 -9.58
C ILE A 39 5.74 2.18 -10.40
N SER A 40 6.10 3.43 -10.68
CA SER A 40 7.35 3.77 -11.40
C SER A 40 8.40 4.46 -10.53
N ASP A 41 8.01 4.90 -9.33
CA ASP A 41 8.90 5.61 -8.41
C ASP A 41 9.52 4.64 -7.41
N ARG A 42 10.72 4.98 -6.92
CA ARG A 42 11.30 4.34 -5.73
C ARG A 42 10.40 4.63 -4.52
N ILE A 43 10.13 3.61 -3.72
CA ILE A 43 9.34 3.74 -2.49
C ILE A 43 10.27 3.67 -1.28
N ASP A 44 10.35 4.75 -0.52
CA ASP A 44 11.22 4.87 0.66
C ASP A 44 10.48 4.53 1.97
N ILE A 45 9.14 4.52 1.97
CA ILE A 45 8.32 4.20 3.15
C ILE A 45 7.10 3.37 2.73
N ALA A 46 6.85 2.27 3.43
CA ALA A 46 5.58 1.55 3.38
C ALA A 46 4.84 1.66 4.72
N VAL A 47 3.55 2.03 4.65
CA VAL A 47 2.64 2.03 5.81
C VAL A 47 1.60 0.94 5.59
N ILE A 48 1.42 0.06 6.57
CA ILE A 48 0.54 -1.11 6.46
C ILE A 48 -0.50 -1.09 7.59
N ASP A 49 -1.75 -0.83 7.21
CA ASP A 49 -2.92 -0.99 8.07
C ASP A 49 -3.95 -1.83 7.32
N VAL A 50 -4.02 -3.12 7.67
CA VAL A 50 -4.89 -4.11 7.01
C VAL A 50 -5.67 -4.88 8.06
N SER A 51 -6.89 -5.30 7.74
CA SER A 51 -7.74 -6.09 8.64
C SER A 51 -8.00 -7.47 8.03
N PHE A 52 -8.28 -8.47 8.89
CA PHE A 52 -8.62 -9.84 8.49
C PHE A 52 -7.53 -10.58 7.70
N ILE A 53 -6.28 -10.14 7.81
CA ILE A 53 -5.12 -10.76 7.18
C ILE A 53 -3.87 -10.62 8.06
N SER A 54 -3.06 -11.67 8.12
CA SER A 54 -1.80 -11.64 8.84
C SER A 54 -0.74 -10.81 8.10
N LEU A 55 0.01 -9.99 8.85
CA LEU A 55 1.21 -9.30 8.33
C LEU A 55 2.25 -10.27 7.74
N LYS A 56 2.28 -11.54 8.18
CA LYS A 56 3.15 -12.58 7.59
C LYS A 56 2.88 -12.81 6.10
N LEU A 57 1.66 -12.55 5.64
CA LEU A 57 1.26 -12.69 4.24
C LEU A 57 1.41 -11.38 3.45
N VAL A 58 1.45 -10.23 4.14
CA VAL A 58 1.44 -8.90 3.51
C VAL A 58 2.85 -8.31 3.40
N ILE A 59 3.71 -8.51 4.40
CA ILE A 59 5.06 -7.94 4.37
C ILE A 59 5.91 -8.48 3.20
N PRO A 60 5.98 -9.80 2.93
CA PRO A 60 6.83 -10.30 1.85
C PRO A 60 6.58 -9.70 0.45
N PRO A 61 5.33 -9.54 -0.03
CA PRO A 61 5.08 -8.85 -1.30
C PRO A 61 5.38 -7.35 -1.22
N VAL A 62 5.11 -6.67 -0.09
CA VAL A 62 5.45 -5.25 0.08
C VAL A 62 6.95 -5.02 -0.01
N LEU A 63 7.78 -5.89 0.57
CA LEU A 63 9.24 -5.79 0.48
C LEU A 63 9.77 -5.84 -0.96
N LYS A 64 9.02 -6.45 -1.89
CA LYS A 64 9.38 -6.48 -3.32
C LYS A 64 9.08 -5.17 -4.05
N LEU A 65 8.28 -4.29 -3.44
CA LEU A 65 7.82 -3.03 -4.04
C LEU A 65 8.59 -1.82 -3.51
N ILE A 66 9.37 -1.98 -2.45
CA ILE A 66 10.08 -0.89 -1.78
C ILE A 66 11.59 -0.98 -1.98
N GLY A 67 12.28 0.15 -1.78
CA GLY A 67 13.75 0.18 -1.83
C GLY A 67 14.38 -0.60 -0.69
N GLU A 68 15.64 -1.02 -0.87
CA GLU A 68 16.39 -1.83 0.12
C GLU A 68 16.53 -1.12 1.48
N GLU A 69 16.61 0.21 1.49
CA GLU A 69 16.74 1.05 2.69
C GLU A 69 15.39 1.63 3.16
N ALA A 70 14.28 1.16 2.60
CA ALA A 70 12.97 1.69 2.91
C ALA A 70 12.52 1.33 4.34
N SER A 71 11.80 2.25 4.96
CA SER A 71 11.20 2.03 6.28
C SER A 71 9.81 1.41 6.15
N VAL A 72 9.48 0.48 7.05
CA VAL A 72 8.14 -0.12 7.13
C VAL A 72 7.50 0.23 8.48
N LEU A 73 6.34 0.88 8.43
CA LEU A 73 5.48 1.11 9.58
C LEU A 73 4.23 0.24 9.46
N ALA A 74 4.16 -0.84 10.24
CA ALA A 74 3.04 -1.79 10.18
C ALA A 74 2.26 -1.81 11.48
N LEU A 75 0.93 -1.76 11.38
CA LEU A 75 0.03 -1.91 12.52
C LEU A 75 -0.17 -3.39 12.84
N ILE A 76 0.27 -3.81 14.04
CA ILE A 76 0.01 -5.15 14.56
C ILE A 76 -1.39 -5.15 15.18
N LYS A 77 -2.24 -6.04 14.68
CA LYS A 77 -3.60 -6.30 15.16
C LYS A 77 -3.63 -7.67 15.85
N PRO A 78 -3.77 -7.76 17.19
CA PRO A 78 -3.68 -9.02 17.94
C PRO A 78 -4.87 -9.98 17.76
N GLN A 79 -6.03 -9.45 17.35
CA GLN A 79 -7.27 -10.21 17.12
C GLN A 79 -7.22 -11.06 15.85
#